data_AF-A0A7S1RZT3-F1
#
_entry.id   AF-A0A7S1RZT3-F1
#
_cell.length_a   1.000
_cell.length_b   1.000
_cell.length_c   1.000
_cell.angle_alpha   90.00
_cell.angle_beta   90.00
_cell.angle_gamma   90.00
#
_symmetry.space_group_name_H-M   'P 1'
#
loop_
_entity.id
_entity.type
_entity.pdbx_description
1 polymer ?
#
loop_
_entity_poly.entity_id
_entity_poly.type
_entity_poly.pdbx_seq_one_letter_code
_entity_poly.pdbx_strand_id
1 'polypeptide(L)'
;MATRRRMARRQTLVGRLGVCVVAVLVYMPAVLPLGARAFLQLERGGLLRRLSRPHVDMHLHRHRRSAGQSTTDVHYVEALRSPSQPFTSTSDRPWFAQCLSTLAAIALCTVAALGAPGQAIARETDIYFGTGNFFHLQHEFVMKEELELGRRAGDITSTTGYAGGTQAGNQDRLCFSSLGGSPDYKQLGHTQVVRLTLPDAEVADFARLYFEEVPKRKVLEKGAEYRSVIGLRGGMKSRAFPLVEEANNGRYRLVEGAGNDPGTDGSTTVYVYDAKKFPFRPAELVNQFANDPPDTFTKDYRGLNDVLKGIGSIFSTGCPEVRI
;
A
#
# COMPACT_ATOMS: atom_id res chain seq x y z
N MET A 1 69.46 -5.61 -21.19
CA MET A 1 70.08 -4.71 -20.19
C MET A 1 68.95 -4.14 -19.33
N ALA A 2 68.63 -4.77 -18.19
CA ALA A 2 69.04 -4.35 -16.83
C ALA A 2 68.65 -2.88 -16.56
N THR A 3 67.82 -2.50 -15.58
CA THR A 3 67.95 -2.85 -14.15
C THR A 3 66.69 -2.52 -13.34
N ARG A 4 66.40 -3.37 -12.36
CA ARG A 4 65.45 -3.22 -11.24
C ARG A 4 65.71 -1.97 -10.39
N ARG A 5 64.66 -1.46 -9.70
CA ARG A 5 64.71 -1.15 -8.25
C ARG A 5 63.31 -1.12 -7.62
N ARG A 6 63.09 -2.05 -6.69
CA ARG A 6 62.01 -2.08 -5.69
C ARG A 6 62.35 -1.09 -4.58
N MET A 7 61.37 -0.42 -4.00
CA MET A 7 61.41 -0.03 -2.59
C MET A 7 60.07 -0.33 -1.93
N ALA A 8 60.14 -1.24 -0.96
CA ALA A 8 59.11 -1.48 0.03
C ALA A 8 59.38 -0.55 1.22
N ARG A 9 58.32 -0.03 1.86
CA ARG A 9 58.37 0.40 3.26
C ARG A 9 57.17 -0.17 4.00
N ARG A 10 57.50 -0.90 5.06
CA ARG A 10 56.65 -1.52 6.08
C ARG A 10 56.75 -0.69 7.36
N GLN A 11 55.80 -0.92 8.26
CA GLN A 11 55.71 -0.49 9.68
C GLN A 11 55.17 0.94 9.86
N THR A 12 54.19 1.22 10.74
CA THR A 12 54.06 0.76 12.14
C THR A 12 52.60 0.60 12.61
N LEU A 13 52.43 -0.38 13.51
CA LEU A 13 51.28 -0.64 14.39
C LEU A 13 51.47 0.12 15.72
N VAL A 14 50.43 0.11 16.59
CA VAL A 14 50.32 0.66 17.98
C VAL A 14 49.81 2.10 18.03
N GLY A 15 48.74 2.47 18.75
CA GLY A 15 47.84 1.78 19.68
C GLY A 15 46.92 2.81 20.39
N ARG A 16 46.11 2.28 21.33
CA ARG A 16 45.40 2.93 22.47
C ARG A 16 43.87 3.02 22.43
N LEU A 17 43.33 2.25 23.39
CA LEU A 17 42.05 2.39 24.09
C LEU A 17 41.74 3.84 24.53
N GLY A 18 40.44 4.15 24.62
CA GLY A 18 39.88 5.25 25.39
C GLY A 18 38.36 5.15 25.49
N VAL A 19 37.89 4.60 26.61
CA VAL A 19 36.49 4.59 27.07
C VAL A 19 36.09 6.02 27.49
N CYS A 20 34.85 6.45 27.20
CA CYS A 20 34.10 7.33 28.11
C CYS A 20 32.59 7.34 27.78
N VAL A 21 31.81 6.99 28.79
CA VAL A 21 30.36 7.07 28.92
C VAL A 21 29.98 8.49 29.32
N VAL A 22 28.95 9.10 28.71
CA VAL A 22 28.08 10.09 29.38
C VAL A 22 26.66 9.99 28.81
N ALA A 23 25.71 9.75 29.71
CA ALA A 23 24.26 9.89 29.52
C ALA A 23 23.77 11.17 30.20
N VAL A 24 22.88 11.96 29.58
CA VAL A 24 22.01 12.98 30.22
C VAL A 24 20.81 13.20 29.26
N LEU A 25 19.62 12.66 29.56
CA LEU A 25 18.45 13.31 30.21
C LEU A 25 17.79 14.48 29.42
N VAL A 26 16.56 14.19 28.97
CA VAL A 26 15.30 14.93 29.17
C VAL A 26 15.33 16.45 29.01
N TYR A 27 14.64 16.95 27.98
CA TYR A 27 13.90 18.22 28.09
C TYR A 27 12.65 18.23 27.19
N MET A 28 11.48 18.19 27.83
CA MET A 28 10.16 18.49 27.27
C MET A 28 9.70 19.79 27.94
N PRO A 29 9.16 20.76 27.17
CA PRO A 29 8.16 21.65 27.73
C PRO A 29 6.85 21.52 26.97
N ALA A 30 5.81 21.13 27.72
CA ALA A 30 4.42 21.40 27.41
C ALA A 30 4.15 22.90 27.55
N VAL A 31 3.46 23.50 26.57
CA VAL A 31 2.75 24.78 26.75
C VAL A 31 1.34 24.61 26.21
N LEU A 32 0.38 24.78 27.11
CA LEU A 32 -1.07 24.76 26.97
C LEU A 32 -1.61 26.10 26.41
N PRO A 33 -2.92 26.22 26.14
CA PRO A 33 -3.47 26.96 25.02
C PRO A 33 -3.95 28.37 25.40
N LEU A 34 -4.10 29.24 24.40
CA LEU A 34 -4.79 30.51 24.53
C LEU A 34 -5.72 30.75 23.33
N GLY A 35 -6.97 31.10 23.64
CA GLY A 35 -7.65 32.16 22.90
C GLY A 35 -8.73 31.72 21.92
N ALA A 36 -9.91 31.45 22.45
CA ALA A 36 -11.16 31.63 21.73
C ALA A 36 -11.29 33.09 21.24
N ARG A 37 -11.59 33.28 19.95
CA ARG A 37 -12.26 34.49 19.45
C ARG A 37 -13.26 34.11 18.37
N ALA A 38 -14.53 34.29 18.71
CA ALA A 38 -15.64 34.33 17.79
C ALA A 38 -15.56 35.62 16.95
N PHE A 39 -15.89 35.54 15.66
CA PHE A 39 -16.52 36.66 14.96
C PHE A 39 -17.39 36.15 13.80
N LEU A 40 -18.60 36.69 13.76
CA LEU A 40 -19.68 36.50 12.80
C LEU A 40 -19.39 37.19 11.46
N GLN A 41 -19.78 36.57 10.35
CA GLN A 41 -20.34 37.24 9.15
C GLN A 41 -20.86 36.15 8.18
N LEU A 42 -22.18 35.95 8.00
CA LEU A 42 -23.09 36.63 7.05
C LEU A 42 -22.64 36.52 5.58
N GLU A 43 -23.33 35.67 4.79
CA GLU A 43 -23.94 35.91 3.45
C GLU A 43 -24.77 34.64 3.08
N ARG A 44 -26.10 34.70 2.94
CA ARG A 44 -26.91 35.05 1.76
C ARG A 44 -26.62 34.25 0.48
N GLY A 45 -27.58 33.40 0.10
CA GLY A 45 -28.05 33.26 -1.28
C GLY A 45 -27.81 31.91 -1.96
N GLY A 46 -28.86 31.36 -2.58
CA GLY A 46 -28.69 30.40 -3.68
C GLY A 46 -29.53 29.12 -3.63
N LEU A 47 -30.85 29.25 -3.69
CA LEU A 47 -31.78 28.15 -3.91
C LEU A 47 -31.73 27.71 -5.39
N LEU A 48 -31.04 26.61 -5.72
CA LEU A 48 -31.12 25.99 -7.05
C LEU A 48 -31.62 24.54 -6.99
N ARG A 49 -32.88 24.45 -7.43
CA ARG A 49 -33.59 23.37 -8.14
C ARG A 49 -32.92 22.00 -8.23
N ARG A 50 -33.59 21.04 -7.58
CA ARG A 50 -33.64 19.62 -7.91
C ARG A 50 -33.97 19.42 -9.40
N LEU A 51 -33.15 18.61 -10.08
CA LEU A 51 -33.59 17.82 -11.22
C LEU A 51 -33.15 16.37 -10.98
N SER A 52 -34.15 15.56 -10.63
CA SER A 52 -34.08 14.10 -10.57
C SER A 52 -34.18 13.53 -11.98
N ARG A 53 -33.32 12.57 -12.37
CA ARG A 53 -33.56 11.54 -13.41
C ARG A 53 -32.37 10.56 -13.54
N PRO A 54 -32.55 9.37 -14.14
CA PRO A 54 -32.73 8.14 -13.39
C PRO A 54 -31.54 7.18 -13.44
N HIS A 55 -31.56 6.29 -12.46
CA HIS A 55 -30.74 5.10 -12.27
C HIS A 55 -30.73 4.23 -13.53
N VAL A 56 -29.54 3.94 -14.07
CA VAL A 56 -29.35 2.86 -15.05
C VAL A 56 -28.89 1.63 -14.28
N ASP A 57 -29.72 0.60 -14.28
CA ASP A 57 -29.42 -0.74 -13.76
C ASP A 57 -28.32 -1.39 -14.61
N MET A 58 -27.18 -1.67 -13.99
CA MET A 58 -26.12 -2.47 -14.61
C MET A 58 -26.42 -3.95 -14.37
N HIS A 59 -26.93 -4.62 -15.40
CA HIS A 59 -27.15 -6.06 -15.45
C HIS A 59 -25.84 -6.82 -15.23
N LEU A 60 -25.68 -7.41 -14.05
CA LEU A 60 -24.70 -8.46 -13.78
C LEU A 60 -25.07 -9.73 -14.57
N HIS A 61 -24.30 -10.02 -15.62
CA HIS A 61 -24.31 -11.32 -16.27
C HIS A 61 -23.74 -12.38 -15.32
N ARG A 62 -24.65 -13.06 -14.63
CA ARG A 62 -24.37 -14.24 -13.80
C ARG A 62 -24.13 -15.44 -14.73
N HIS A 63 -22.88 -15.88 -14.84
CA HIS A 63 -22.57 -17.15 -15.47
C HIS A 63 -23.14 -18.31 -14.63
N ARG A 64 -24.15 -18.96 -15.21
CA ARG A 64 -24.74 -20.24 -14.84
C ARG A 64 -23.62 -21.30 -14.77
N ARG A 65 -23.38 -21.88 -13.59
CA ARG A 65 -22.80 -23.23 -13.49
C ARG A 65 -23.95 -24.22 -13.34
N SER A 66 -23.90 -25.25 -14.20
CA SER A 66 -24.90 -26.28 -14.32
C SER A 66 -24.99 -27.19 -13.09
N ALA A 67 -26.22 -27.61 -12.87
CA ALA A 67 -26.73 -28.61 -11.95
C ALA A 67 -25.90 -29.90 -11.90
N GLY A 68 -25.69 -30.38 -10.67
CA GLY A 68 -25.59 -31.79 -10.34
C GLY A 68 -26.62 -32.08 -9.25
N GLN A 69 -27.71 -32.76 -9.62
CA GLN A 69 -28.71 -33.30 -8.70
C GLN A 69 -28.09 -34.41 -7.86
N SER A 70 -28.37 -34.41 -6.54
CA SER A 70 -28.57 -35.66 -5.81
C SER A 70 -29.50 -35.39 -4.64
N THR A 71 -30.71 -35.93 -4.78
CA THR A 71 -31.75 -36.08 -3.76
C THR A 71 -31.39 -37.22 -2.82
N THR A 72 -31.59 -37.04 -1.51
CA THR A 72 -32.16 -38.03 -0.58
C THR A 72 -32.28 -37.39 0.81
N ASP A 73 -33.48 -36.88 1.08
CA ASP A 73 -34.40 -37.30 2.14
C ASP A 73 -33.91 -37.94 3.47
N VAL A 74 -34.68 -37.53 4.51
CA VAL A 74 -34.94 -38.14 5.83
C VAL A 74 -33.88 -38.03 6.94
N HIS A 75 -34.16 -37.23 7.98
CA HIS A 75 -34.65 -37.72 9.29
C HIS A 75 -34.70 -36.59 10.33
N TYR A 76 -35.92 -36.26 10.77
CA TYR A 76 -36.17 -35.67 12.08
C TYR A 76 -35.75 -36.69 13.15
N VAL A 77 -34.89 -36.28 14.09
CA VAL A 77 -34.80 -36.93 15.41
C VAL A 77 -34.82 -35.86 16.49
N GLU A 78 -35.86 -35.99 17.28
CA GLU A 78 -36.22 -35.30 18.49
C GLU A 78 -35.38 -35.77 19.67
N ALA A 79 -35.16 -34.85 20.61
CA ALA A 79 -34.77 -35.04 22.00
C ALA A 79 -33.42 -35.74 22.30
N LEU A 80 -32.64 -35.12 23.18
CA LEU A 80 -32.50 -35.60 24.56
C LEU A 80 -31.67 -34.61 25.38
N ARG A 81 -32.33 -34.03 26.39
CA ARG A 81 -31.68 -33.51 27.59
C ARG A 81 -30.87 -34.65 28.22
N SER A 82 -29.68 -34.33 28.71
CA SER A 82 -28.93 -35.20 29.61
C SER A 82 -28.38 -34.41 30.80
N PRO A 83 -28.16 -35.09 31.93
CA PRO A 83 -28.54 -34.59 33.24
C PRO A 83 -27.35 -33.98 34.01
N SER A 84 -27.70 -33.15 34.98
CA SER A 84 -26.85 -32.75 36.10
C SER A 84 -26.22 -33.97 36.78
N GLN A 85 -24.88 -34.02 36.78
CA GLN A 85 -24.12 -35.01 37.55
C GLN A 85 -24.06 -34.59 39.03
N PRO A 86 -24.20 -35.56 39.96
CA PRO A 86 -24.13 -35.31 41.40
C PRO A 86 -22.69 -35.15 41.90
N PHE A 87 -22.55 -34.23 42.85
CA PHE A 87 -21.38 -34.04 43.69
C PHE A 87 -21.18 -35.29 44.56
N THR A 88 -20.04 -35.98 44.43
CA THR A 88 -19.61 -36.98 45.41
C THR A 88 -18.30 -36.57 46.03
N SER A 89 -18.40 -36.42 47.35
CA SER A 89 -17.34 -36.15 48.31
C SER A 89 -16.63 -37.45 48.71
N THR A 90 -15.45 -37.30 49.30
CA THR A 90 -14.64 -38.27 50.06
C THR A 90 -13.94 -39.40 49.29
N SER A 91 -12.62 -39.26 49.18
CA SER A 91 -11.68 -40.39 49.15
C SER A 91 -10.36 -39.90 49.75
N ASP A 92 -10.21 -40.09 51.07
CA ASP A 92 -8.93 -40.03 51.76
C ASP A 92 -7.95 -41.02 51.12
N ARG A 93 -6.89 -40.49 50.51
CA ARG A 93 -5.74 -41.27 50.06
C ARG A 93 -4.46 -40.68 50.64
N PRO A 94 -3.61 -41.51 51.28
CA PRO A 94 -2.41 -41.06 51.96
C PRO A 94 -1.38 -40.51 50.97
N TRP A 95 -0.89 -39.32 51.28
CA TRP A 95 -0.08 -38.40 50.49
C TRP A 95 1.37 -38.83 50.18
N PHE A 96 1.76 -40.06 50.49
CA PHE A 96 3.18 -40.48 50.47
C PHE A 96 3.64 -41.31 49.26
N ALA A 97 2.79 -41.57 48.26
CA ALA A 97 3.15 -42.45 47.14
C ALA A 97 3.11 -41.77 45.75
N GLN A 98 3.56 -40.52 45.66
CA GLN A 98 3.68 -39.77 44.40
C GLN A 98 5.09 -39.17 44.23
N CYS A 99 6.11 -40.00 44.42
CA CYS A 99 7.50 -39.66 44.08
C CYS A 99 8.14 -40.88 43.43
N LEU A 100 7.92 -41.12 42.12
CA LEU A 100 8.83 -41.84 41.19
C LEU A 100 8.18 -42.24 39.84
N SER A 101 7.28 -41.44 39.27
CA SER A 101 6.78 -41.67 37.90
C SER A 101 6.53 -40.39 37.09
N THR A 102 7.31 -39.34 37.35
CA THR A 102 7.25 -38.04 36.66
C THR A 102 8.60 -37.61 36.07
N LEU A 103 9.44 -38.56 35.62
CA LEU A 103 10.70 -38.24 34.93
C LEU A 103 10.91 -38.93 33.57
N ALA A 104 9.97 -39.76 33.09
CA ALA A 104 10.09 -40.44 31.79
C ALA A 104 9.23 -39.83 30.66
N ALA A 105 8.28 -38.95 30.97
CA ALA A 105 7.39 -38.34 29.96
C ALA A 105 7.84 -36.95 29.47
N ILE A 106 8.95 -36.41 29.99
CA ILE A 106 9.46 -35.08 29.61
C ILE A 106 10.61 -35.18 28.58
N ALA A 107 11.13 -36.39 28.32
CA ALA A 107 12.28 -36.59 27.45
C ALA A 107 11.96 -36.78 25.94
N LEU A 108 10.68 -36.81 25.54
CA LEU A 108 10.29 -36.99 24.12
C LEU A 108 9.66 -35.77 23.44
N CYS A 109 9.44 -34.65 24.14
CA CYS A 109 8.85 -33.45 23.52
C CYS A 109 9.87 -32.37 23.13
N THR A 110 11.18 -32.56 23.36
CA THR A 110 12.20 -31.51 23.11
C THR A 110 12.86 -31.56 21.73
N VAL A 111 12.58 -32.56 20.88
CA VAL A 111 13.27 -32.69 19.57
C VAL A 111 12.46 -32.13 18.38
N ALA A 112 11.17 -31.80 18.56
CA ALA A 112 10.32 -31.37 17.43
C ALA A 112 10.43 -29.88 17.05
N ALA A 113 11.17 -29.05 17.79
CA ALA A 113 11.19 -27.59 17.58
C ALA A 113 12.34 -27.06 16.68
N LEU A 114 13.29 -27.91 16.26
CA LEU A 114 14.45 -27.48 15.46
C LEU A 114 14.26 -27.59 13.94
N GLY A 115 13.09 -28.06 13.47
CA GLY A 115 12.81 -28.32 12.06
C GLY A 115 11.76 -27.41 11.42
N ALA A 116 11.28 -26.37 12.10
CA ALA A 116 10.39 -25.42 11.45
C ALA A 116 11.17 -24.71 10.32
N PRO A 117 10.77 -24.85 9.03
CA PRO A 117 11.38 -24.08 7.97
C PRO A 117 11.25 -22.62 8.35
N GLY A 118 12.38 -21.93 8.51
CA GLY A 118 12.36 -20.49 8.76
C GLY A 118 11.53 -19.86 7.65
N GLN A 119 10.39 -19.28 8.00
CA GLN A 119 9.59 -18.57 7.02
C GLN A 119 10.48 -17.48 6.45
N ALA A 120 10.89 -17.66 5.19
CA ALA A 120 11.59 -16.63 4.47
C ALA A 120 10.67 -15.40 4.52
N ILE A 121 11.12 -14.34 5.19
CA ILE A 121 10.39 -13.07 5.22
C ILE A 121 10.17 -12.71 3.76
N ALA A 122 8.90 -12.69 3.34
CA ALA A 122 8.52 -12.33 1.99
C ALA A 122 9.11 -10.94 1.73
N ARG A 123 9.97 -10.84 0.74
CA ARG A 123 10.60 -9.57 0.40
C ARG A 123 9.54 -8.68 -0.19
N GLU A 124 9.54 -7.43 0.23
CA GLU A 124 8.62 -6.42 -0.28
C GLU A 124 9.31 -5.47 -1.26
N THR A 125 8.53 -4.97 -2.19
CA THR A 125 8.92 -4.01 -3.21
C THR A 125 7.98 -2.81 -3.14
N ASP A 126 8.55 -1.63 -2.91
CA ASP A 126 7.86 -0.36 -3.11
C ASP A 126 7.83 -0.02 -4.60
N ILE A 127 6.62 0.14 -5.12
CA ILE A 127 6.35 0.39 -6.54
C ILE A 127 5.26 1.45 -6.66
N TYR A 128 5.31 2.24 -7.73
CA TYR A 128 4.16 3.05 -8.13
C TYR A 128 3.79 2.81 -9.58
N PHE A 129 2.51 2.94 -9.89
CA PHE A 129 1.98 2.85 -11.25
C PHE A 129 1.14 4.09 -11.55
N GLY A 130 1.21 4.59 -12.78
CA GLY A 130 0.34 5.68 -13.24
C GLY A 130 -0.18 5.39 -14.63
N THR A 131 -1.46 5.66 -14.87
CA THR A 131 -2.08 5.70 -16.19
C THR A 131 -3.46 6.35 -16.03
N GLY A 132 -3.70 7.50 -16.65
CA GLY A 132 -4.96 8.21 -16.39
C GLY A 132 -5.04 8.84 -15.01
N ASN A 133 -6.25 9.14 -14.55
CA ASN A 133 -6.45 9.58 -13.18
C ASN A 133 -6.18 8.46 -12.17
N PHE A 134 -5.65 8.83 -11.01
CA PHE A 134 -5.29 7.85 -9.99
C PHE A 134 -6.48 7.31 -9.19
N PHE A 135 -7.69 7.89 -9.31
CA PHE A 135 -8.84 7.49 -8.49
C PHE A 135 -9.29 6.09 -8.86
N HIS A 136 -9.42 5.85 -10.17
CA HIS A 136 -9.74 4.54 -10.72
C HIS A 136 -8.64 3.52 -10.40
N LEU A 137 -7.39 3.86 -10.68
CA LEU A 137 -6.28 2.94 -10.48
C LEU A 137 -6.10 2.58 -9.00
N GLN A 138 -6.34 3.52 -8.08
CA GLN A 138 -6.30 3.24 -6.64
C GLN A 138 -7.40 2.25 -6.28
N HIS A 139 -8.62 2.45 -6.77
CA HIS A 139 -9.72 1.53 -6.52
C HIS A 139 -9.38 0.11 -6.97
N GLU A 140 -8.91 -0.07 -8.20
CA GLU A 140 -8.55 -1.39 -8.74
C GLU A 140 -7.45 -2.08 -7.92
N PHE A 141 -6.42 -1.34 -7.49
CA PHE A 141 -5.39 -1.93 -6.63
C PHE A 141 -5.86 -2.25 -5.23
N VAL A 142 -6.70 -1.42 -4.61
CA VAL A 142 -7.29 -1.73 -3.30
C VAL A 142 -8.12 -3.00 -3.36
N MET A 143 -8.99 -3.13 -4.38
CA MET A 143 -9.79 -4.33 -4.56
C MET A 143 -8.91 -5.57 -4.73
N LYS A 144 -7.79 -5.45 -5.46
CA LYS A 144 -6.83 -6.55 -5.63
C LYS A 144 -6.08 -6.87 -4.34
N GLU A 145 -5.64 -5.87 -3.57
CA GLU A 145 -5.03 -6.07 -2.25
C GLU A 145 -5.99 -6.82 -1.31
N GLU A 146 -7.28 -6.47 -1.34
CA GLU A 146 -8.29 -7.15 -0.53
C GLU A 146 -8.53 -8.60 -0.98
N LEU A 147 -8.66 -8.83 -2.29
CA LEU A 147 -9.03 -10.15 -2.82
C LEU A 147 -7.86 -11.14 -2.80
N GLU A 148 -6.65 -10.70 -3.16
CA GLU A 148 -5.51 -11.60 -3.38
C GLU A 148 -4.52 -11.58 -2.22
N LEU A 149 -4.31 -10.44 -1.57
CA LEU A 149 -3.39 -10.33 -0.43
C LEU A 149 -4.09 -10.46 0.92
N GLY A 150 -5.42 -10.48 0.94
CA GLY A 150 -6.21 -10.53 2.18
C GLY A 150 -6.06 -9.28 3.06
N ARG A 151 -5.47 -8.19 2.55
CA ARG A 151 -5.29 -6.93 3.29
C ARG A 151 -6.64 -6.30 3.59
N ARG A 152 -6.81 -5.68 4.75
CA ARG A 152 -8.05 -4.99 5.12
C ARG A 152 -7.72 -3.73 5.91
N ALA A 153 -8.61 -2.74 5.84
CA ALA A 153 -8.56 -1.55 6.69
C ALA A 153 -7.17 -0.90 6.71
N GLY A 154 -6.46 -0.97 7.84
CA GLY A 154 -5.14 -0.36 8.03
C GLY A 154 -3.99 -1.02 7.25
N ASP A 155 -4.19 -2.24 6.75
CA ASP A 155 -3.17 -3.01 6.04
C ASP A 155 -3.10 -2.66 4.53
N ILE A 156 -4.05 -1.87 4.02
CA ILE A 156 -4.07 -1.40 2.64
C ILE A 156 -2.91 -0.42 2.41
N THR A 157 -2.13 -0.64 1.35
CA THR A 157 -0.93 0.16 1.05
C THR A 157 -1.11 1.09 -0.15
N SER A 158 -2.15 0.89 -0.98
CA SER A 158 -2.43 1.70 -2.17
C SER A 158 -2.79 3.15 -1.82
N THR A 159 -1.88 4.07 -2.14
CA THR A 159 -2.00 5.51 -1.87
C THR A 159 -1.79 6.33 -3.15
N THR A 160 -2.63 7.34 -3.38
CA THR A 160 -2.51 8.24 -4.55
C THR A 160 -1.44 9.29 -4.34
N GLY A 161 -0.83 9.73 -5.44
CA GLY A 161 0.21 10.76 -5.41
C GLY A 161 0.69 11.16 -6.79
N TYR A 162 1.84 11.82 -6.79
CA TYR A 162 2.44 12.43 -7.97
C TYR A 162 3.90 11.98 -8.10
N ALA A 163 4.33 11.67 -9.33
CA ALA A 163 5.72 11.30 -9.61
C ALA A 163 6.11 11.62 -11.07
N GLY A 164 7.38 11.38 -11.40
CA GLY A 164 7.87 11.46 -12.78
C GLY A 164 8.18 12.87 -13.28
N GLY A 165 7.99 13.92 -12.49
CA GLY A 165 8.46 15.28 -12.80
C GLY A 165 9.88 15.53 -12.29
N THR A 166 10.57 16.52 -12.86
CA THR A 166 11.94 16.89 -12.44
C THR A 166 11.99 18.04 -11.42
N GLN A 167 10.86 18.70 -11.18
CA GLN A 167 10.76 19.83 -10.26
C GLN A 167 9.96 19.44 -9.03
N ALA A 168 10.15 20.17 -7.94
CA ALA A 168 9.30 20.05 -6.75
C ALA A 168 8.89 21.44 -6.31
N GLY A 169 7.72 21.55 -5.69
CA GLY A 169 7.27 22.80 -5.12
C GLY A 169 8.06 23.20 -3.87
N ASN A 170 7.63 24.30 -3.26
CA ASN A 170 8.18 24.72 -1.97
C ASN A 170 7.98 23.62 -0.92
N GLN A 171 9.03 23.34 -0.14
CA GLN A 171 9.05 22.27 0.87
C GLN A 171 8.78 20.87 0.29
N ASP A 172 9.17 20.63 -0.97
CA ASP A 172 8.98 19.37 -1.68
C ASP A 172 7.50 18.98 -1.89
N ARG A 173 6.58 19.95 -1.80
CA ARG A 173 5.15 19.75 -1.96
C ARG A 173 4.72 19.76 -3.43
N LEU A 174 3.72 18.96 -3.75
CA LEU A 174 2.99 18.98 -5.01
C LEU A 174 1.51 18.94 -4.70
N CYS A 175 0.75 19.85 -5.31
CA CYS A 175 -0.67 19.98 -5.06
C CYS A 175 -1.47 19.71 -6.33
N PHE A 176 -2.68 19.18 -6.17
CA PHE A 176 -3.60 18.82 -7.25
C PHE A 176 -3.97 20.01 -8.13
N SER A 177 -4.06 21.21 -7.54
CA SER A 177 -4.38 22.45 -8.23
C SER A 177 -3.47 23.58 -7.81
N SER A 178 -3.40 24.61 -8.64
CA SER A 178 -2.70 25.86 -8.35
C SER A 178 -3.48 26.81 -7.42
N LEU A 179 -4.49 26.34 -6.68
CA LEU A 179 -5.30 27.19 -5.82
C LEU A 179 -4.42 27.92 -4.79
N GLY A 180 -4.58 29.24 -4.71
CA GLY A 180 -3.78 30.08 -3.81
C GLY A 180 -2.29 30.14 -4.15
N GLY A 181 -1.89 29.83 -5.39
CA GLY A 181 -0.47 29.79 -5.81
C GLY A 181 0.27 28.53 -5.37
N SER A 182 -0.47 27.46 -5.04
CA SER A 182 0.09 26.16 -4.67
C SER A 182 0.88 25.52 -5.83
N PRO A 183 1.94 24.73 -5.55
CA PRO A 183 2.77 24.09 -6.56
C PRO A 183 2.01 22.98 -7.30
N ASP A 184 1.34 23.34 -8.39
CA ASP A 184 0.57 22.44 -9.23
C ASP A 184 1.45 21.32 -9.82
N TYR A 185 1.09 20.06 -9.51
CA TYR A 185 1.88 18.89 -9.92
C TYR A 185 2.04 18.78 -11.44
N LYS A 186 1.01 19.14 -12.22
CA LYS A 186 1.01 19.07 -13.68
C LYS A 186 1.97 20.11 -14.24
N GLN A 187 1.96 21.33 -13.71
CA GLN A 187 2.88 22.38 -14.15
C GLN A 187 4.34 22.04 -13.83
N LEU A 188 4.57 21.27 -12.76
CA LEU A 188 5.87 20.76 -12.36
C LEU A 188 6.26 19.45 -13.08
N GLY A 189 5.47 19.02 -14.06
CA GLY A 189 5.76 17.90 -14.95
C GLY A 189 5.48 16.51 -14.38
N HIS A 190 4.80 16.42 -13.23
CA HIS A 190 4.42 15.14 -12.64
C HIS A 190 3.19 14.53 -13.31
N THR A 191 3.02 13.23 -13.11
CA THR A 191 1.81 12.49 -13.46
C THR A 191 1.18 11.90 -12.20
N GLN A 192 -0.12 11.66 -12.27
CA GLN A 192 -0.87 10.95 -11.26
C GLN A 192 -0.44 9.48 -11.18
N VAL A 193 -0.16 9.01 -9.97
CA VAL A 193 0.29 7.64 -9.70
C VAL A 193 -0.35 7.08 -8.42
N VAL A 194 -0.34 5.76 -8.30
CA VAL A 194 -0.67 5.03 -7.07
C VAL A 194 0.57 4.27 -6.64
N ARG A 195 1.01 4.49 -5.39
CA ARG A 195 2.10 3.74 -4.76
C ARG A 195 1.53 2.67 -3.84
N LEU A 196 2.16 1.51 -3.85
CA LEU A 196 1.87 0.39 -2.97
C LEU A 196 3.15 -0.38 -2.63
N THR A 197 3.09 -1.16 -1.55
CA THR A 197 4.16 -2.06 -1.12
C THR A 197 3.70 -3.48 -1.34
N LEU A 198 4.37 -4.22 -2.22
CA LEU A 198 3.96 -5.56 -2.65
C LEU A 198 4.97 -6.61 -2.24
N PRO A 199 4.56 -7.82 -1.83
CA PRO A 199 5.45 -8.96 -1.84
C PRO A 199 6.02 -9.17 -3.25
N ASP A 200 7.31 -9.53 -3.37
CA ASP A 200 7.98 -9.72 -4.66
C ASP A 200 7.22 -10.70 -5.57
N ALA A 201 6.59 -11.72 -4.99
CA ALA A 201 5.80 -12.72 -5.71
C ALA A 201 4.55 -12.14 -6.40
N GLU A 202 4.05 -11.01 -5.93
CA GLU A 202 2.78 -10.39 -6.34
C GLU A 202 2.99 -9.28 -7.37
N VAL A 203 4.23 -8.84 -7.59
CA VAL A 203 4.56 -7.74 -8.50
C VAL A 203 4.07 -8.01 -9.91
N ALA A 204 4.25 -9.23 -10.43
CA ALA A 204 3.83 -9.60 -11.77
C ALA A 204 2.30 -9.52 -11.94
N ASP A 205 1.54 -9.94 -10.93
CA ASP A 205 0.09 -9.99 -11.00
C ASP A 205 -0.55 -8.61 -10.90
N PHE A 206 0.01 -7.72 -10.07
CA PHE A 206 -0.39 -6.31 -10.03
C PHE A 206 0.03 -5.55 -11.28
N ALA A 207 1.22 -5.82 -11.83
CA ALA A 207 1.65 -5.25 -13.11
C ALA A 207 0.74 -5.71 -14.27
N ARG A 208 0.24 -6.96 -14.24
CA ARG A 208 -0.69 -7.45 -15.27
C ARG A 208 -2.00 -6.67 -15.26
N LEU A 209 -2.60 -6.47 -14.08
CA LEU A 209 -3.78 -5.61 -13.89
C LEU A 209 -3.51 -4.20 -14.41
N TYR A 210 -2.38 -3.60 -14.05
CA TYR A 210 -1.99 -2.28 -14.55
C TYR A 210 -2.01 -2.20 -16.08
N PHE A 211 -1.38 -3.15 -16.76
CA PHE A 211 -1.34 -3.18 -18.23
C PHE A 211 -2.72 -3.42 -18.87
N GLU A 212 -3.68 -4.02 -18.16
CA GLU A 212 -5.07 -4.15 -18.59
C GLU A 212 -5.87 -2.84 -18.43
N GLU A 213 -5.47 -1.96 -17.51
CA GLU A 213 -6.09 -0.65 -17.29
C GLU A 213 -5.56 0.43 -18.25
N VAL A 214 -4.30 0.34 -18.68
CA VAL A 214 -3.67 1.29 -19.62
C VAL A 214 -4.55 1.65 -20.84
N PRO A 215 -5.12 0.70 -21.62
CA PRO A 215 -5.90 1.05 -22.78
C PRO A 215 -7.26 1.69 -22.43
N LYS A 216 -7.85 1.34 -21.28
CA LYS A 216 -9.14 1.89 -20.83
C LYS A 216 -9.04 3.38 -20.52
N ARG A 217 -7.94 3.78 -19.87
CA ARG A 217 -7.72 5.17 -19.45
C ARG A 217 -7.25 6.07 -20.59
N LYS A 218 -6.35 5.59 -21.45
CA LYS A 218 -5.79 6.37 -22.57
C LYS A 218 -6.85 6.93 -23.55
N VAL A 219 -8.00 6.27 -23.66
CA VAL A 219 -9.10 6.74 -24.52
C VAL A 219 -9.77 7.99 -23.95
N LEU A 220 -9.86 8.08 -22.62
CA LEU A 220 -10.61 9.11 -21.91
C LEU A 220 -9.72 10.28 -21.49
N GLU A 221 -8.46 10.00 -21.15
CA GLU A 221 -7.58 10.93 -20.44
C GLU A 221 -6.29 11.16 -21.23
N LYS A 222 -6.00 12.44 -21.52
CA LYS A 222 -4.91 12.86 -22.40
C LYS A 222 -4.04 13.91 -21.73
N GLY A 223 -2.76 13.91 -22.07
CA GLY A 223 -1.79 14.85 -21.52
C GLY A 223 -0.71 14.17 -20.69
N ALA A 224 0.35 14.92 -20.42
CA ALA A 224 1.51 14.42 -19.68
C ALA A 224 1.14 14.05 -18.25
N GLU A 225 0.17 14.71 -17.63
CA GLU A 225 -0.31 14.43 -16.28
C GLU A 225 -0.96 13.04 -16.12
N TYR A 226 -1.34 12.40 -17.22
CA TYR A 226 -2.01 11.09 -17.27
C TYR A 226 -1.20 10.00 -17.97
N ARG A 227 0.09 10.26 -18.24
CA ARG A 227 0.96 9.34 -18.96
C ARG A 227 1.12 8.00 -18.23
N SER A 228 1.35 6.93 -18.98
CA SER A 228 1.52 5.59 -18.44
C SER A 228 2.95 5.39 -17.93
N VAL A 229 3.09 5.12 -16.63
CA VAL A 229 4.38 5.01 -15.94
C VAL A 229 4.41 3.89 -14.91
N ILE A 230 5.60 3.38 -14.64
CA ILE A 230 5.92 2.49 -13.53
C ILE A 230 7.16 3.03 -12.83
N GLY A 231 7.12 3.13 -11.51
CA GLY A 231 8.23 3.55 -10.66
C GLY A 231 8.82 2.39 -9.90
N LEU A 232 10.10 2.13 -10.12
CA LEU A 232 10.85 1.09 -9.41
C LEU A 232 12.12 1.69 -8.83
N ARG A 233 12.54 1.24 -7.65
CA ARG A 233 13.87 1.59 -7.15
C ARG A 233 14.95 1.05 -8.10
N GLY A 234 15.73 1.93 -8.71
CA GLY A 234 16.70 1.59 -9.76
C GLY A 234 16.11 1.53 -11.19
N GLY A 235 14.83 1.85 -11.37
CA GLY A 235 14.18 1.90 -12.68
C GLY A 235 14.21 0.55 -13.39
N MET A 236 14.59 0.55 -14.67
CA MET A 236 14.74 -0.69 -15.45
C MET A 236 15.85 -1.63 -14.92
N LYS A 237 16.75 -1.14 -14.05
CA LYS A 237 17.77 -1.98 -13.37
C LYS A 237 17.27 -2.56 -12.05
N SER A 238 16.01 -2.31 -11.70
CA SER A 238 15.40 -2.86 -10.50
C SER A 238 15.34 -4.38 -10.57
N ARG A 239 15.48 -5.02 -9.42
CA ARG A 239 15.27 -6.47 -9.27
C ARG A 239 13.83 -6.89 -9.60
N ALA A 240 12.87 -5.99 -9.43
CA ALA A 240 11.46 -6.24 -9.75
C ALA A 240 11.14 -5.99 -11.24
N PHE A 241 12.04 -5.37 -12.01
CA PHE A 241 11.78 -5.05 -13.41
C PHE A 241 11.53 -6.28 -14.29
N PRO A 242 12.25 -7.42 -14.16
CA PRO A 242 11.94 -8.63 -14.92
C PRO A 242 10.50 -9.15 -14.71
N LEU A 243 9.94 -9.00 -13.51
CA LEU A 243 8.56 -9.40 -13.21
C LEU A 243 7.55 -8.50 -13.93
N VAL A 244 7.86 -7.20 -14.02
CA VAL A 244 7.07 -6.22 -14.79
C VAL A 244 7.16 -6.51 -16.29
N GLU A 245 8.35 -6.86 -16.79
CA GLU A 245 8.56 -7.21 -18.20
C GLU A 245 7.82 -8.50 -18.59
N GLU A 246 7.84 -9.51 -17.73
CA GLU A 246 7.05 -10.73 -17.88
C GLU A 246 5.55 -10.43 -17.92
N ALA A 247 5.05 -9.64 -16.97
CA ALA A 247 3.65 -9.24 -16.93
C ALA A 247 3.22 -8.41 -18.16
N ASN A 248 4.13 -7.58 -18.69
CA ASN A 248 3.90 -6.82 -19.92
C ASN A 248 3.71 -7.75 -21.13
N ASN A 249 4.46 -8.86 -21.19
CA ASN A 249 4.40 -9.85 -22.29
C ASN A 249 4.47 -9.20 -23.68
N GLY A 250 5.33 -8.18 -23.83
CA GLY A 250 5.53 -7.45 -25.08
C GLY A 250 4.38 -6.53 -25.53
N ARG A 251 3.33 -6.33 -24.71
CA ARG A 251 2.17 -5.48 -25.05
C ARG A 251 2.54 -4.00 -25.20
N TYR A 252 3.45 -3.52 -24.37
CA TYR A 252 3.91 -2.14 -24.35
C TYR A 252 5.43 -2.04 -24.53
N ARG A 253 5.87 -0.94 -25.12
CA ARG A 253 7.27 -0.55 -25.16
C ARG A 253 7.64 0.08 -23.82
N LEU A 254 8.38 -0.65 -23.00
CA LEU A 254 8.92 -0.17 -21.72
C LEU A 254 10.17 0.68 -22.00
N VAL A 255 10.15 1.95 -21.60
CA VAL A 255 11.23 2.92 -21.89
C VAL A 255 11.71 3.54 -20.58
N GLU A 256 13.01 3.74 -20.41
CA GLU A 256 13.55 4.45 -19.25
C GLU A 256 12.99 5.89 -19.23
N GLY A 257 12.35 6.27 -18.11
CA GLY A 257 11.80 7.61 -17.96
C GLY A 257 12.87 8.66 -17.63
N ALA A 258 12.82 9.81 -18.30
CA ALA A 258 13.78 10.90 -18.13
C ALA A 258 13.27 12.04 -17.22
N GLY A 259 11.98 12.01 -16.90
CA GLY A 259 11.30 13.05 -16.13
C GLY A 259 10.67 14.09 -17.05
N ASN A 260 9.48 14.59 -16.67
CA ASN A 260 8.64 15.46 -17.52
C ASN A 260 8.36 14.86 -18.91
N ASP A 261 8.36 13.52 -19.02
CA ASP A 261 8.13 12.84 -20.29
C ASP A 261 6.75 13.20 -20.87
N PRO A 262 6.58 13.17 -22.20
CA PRO A 262 5.33 13.55 -22.83
C PRO A 262 4.19 12.59 -22.48
N GLY A 263 2.96 13.02 -22.75
CA GLY A 263 1.77 12.19 -22.73
C GLY A 263 1.96 10.91 -23.53
N THR A 264 1.36 9.82 -23.06
CA THR A 264 1.36 8.51 -23.75
C THR A 264 0.04 8.24 -24.45
N ASP A 265 -0.81 9.25 -24.63
CA ASP A 265 -2.01 9.18 -25.43
C ASP A 265 -1.68 8.73 -26.86
N GLY A 266 -2.40 7.72 -27.38
CA GLY A 266 -2.13 7.13 -28.70
C GLY A 266 -0.82 6.36 -28.85
N SER A 267 -0.01 6.25 -27.79
CA SER A 267 1.29 5.58 -27.80
C SER A 267 1.24 4.23 -27.07
N THR A 268 2.02 3.24 -27.51
CA THR A 268 2.24 1.98 -26.80
C THR A 268 3.38 2.07 -25.78
N THR A 269 3.81 3.28 -25.41
CA THR A 269 4.90 3.50 -24.46
C THR A 269 4.39 3.49 -23.02
N VAL A 270 5.20 2.88 -22.13
CA VAL A 270 5.11 3.01 -20.68
C VAL A 270 6.49 3.40 -20.17
N TYR A 271 6.60 4.50 -19.42
CA TYR A 271 7.88 4.95 -18.87
C TYR A 271 8.19 4.20 -17.57
N VAL A 272 9.43 3.75 -17.42
CA VAL A 272 9.93 3.07 -16.24
C VAL A 272 10.91 4.01 -15.55
N TYR A 273 10.47 4.61 -14.45
CA TYR A 273 11.24 5.57 -13.68
C TYR A 273 12.09 4.89 -12.61
N ASP A 274 13.31 5.40 -12.42
CA ASP A 274 14.03 5.21 -11.17
C ASP A 274 13.36 6.04 -10.07
N ALA A 275 12.62 5.36 -9.18
CA ALA A 275 11.88 5.99 -8.09
C ALA A 275 12.78 6.74 -7.10
N LYS A 276 14.10 6.52 -7.11
CA LYS A 276 15.03 7.36 -6.33
C LYS A 276 15.25 8.73 -6.98
N LYS A 277 15.26 8.79 -8.31
CA LYS A 277 15.43 10.04 -9.08
C LYS A 277 14.12 10.80 -9.24
N PHE A 278 13.02 10.06 -9.42
CA PHE A 278 11.67 10.58 -9.59
C PHE A 278 10.78 10.08 -8.46
N PRO A 279 10.95 10.59 -7.23
CA PRO A 279 10.25 10.04 -6.07
C PRO A 279 8.75 10.31 -6.12
N PHE A 280 8.00 9.38 -5.55
CA PHE A 280 6.59 9.54 -5.23
C PHE A 280 6.40 10.61 -4.17
N ARG A 281 5.41 11.48 -4.37
CA ARG A 281 4.93 12.44 -3.38
C ARG A 281 3.44 12.22 -3.14
N PRO A 282 2.98 12.01 -1.89
CA PRO A 282 1.57 11.76 -1.60
C PRO A 282 0.66 12.88 -2.09
N ALA A 283 -0.53 12.52 -2.57
CA ALA A 283 -1.61 13.46 -2.81
C ALA A 283 -2.33 13.83 -1.51
N GLU A 284 -3.09 14.91 -1.56
CA GLU A 284 -3.94 15.44 -0.48
C GLU A 284 -4.89 14.39 0.08
N LEU A 285 -5.30 14.52 1.35
CA LEU A 285 -6.24 13.59 1.97
C LEU A 285 -7.56 13.54 1.19
N VAL A 286 -8.03 14.68 0.67
CA VAL A 286 -9.27 14.74 -0.14
C VAL A 286 -9.20 13.90 -1.43
N ASN A 287 -7.99 13.56 -1.89
CA ASN A 287 -7.72 12.77 -3.10
C ASN A 287 -7.45 11.29 -2.80
N GLN A 288 -7.37 10.90 -1.53
CA GLN A 288 -7.22 9.49 -1.13
C GLN A 288 -8.60 8.82 -1.06
N PHE A 289 -8.74 7.64 -1.68
CA PHE A 289 -9.96 6.82 -1.67
C PHE A 289 -11.20 7.58 -2.15
N ALA A 290 -11.01 8.48 -3.10
CA ALA A 290 -12.08 9.24 -3.72
C ALA A 290 -12.74 8.44 -4.85
N ASN A 291 -13.97 8.83 -5.19
CA ASN A 291 -14.67 8.35 -6.38
C ASN A 291 -13.93 8.78 -7.67
N ASP A 292 -14.12 8.01 -8.75
CA ASP A 292 -13.79 8.43 -10.12
C ASP A 292 -15.09 8.84 -10.86
N PRO A 293 -15.49 10.12 -10.89
CA PRO A 293 -16.76 10.51 -11.50
C PRO A 293 -16.86 10.09 -12.97
N PRO A 294 -18.02 9.56 -13.43
CA PRO A 294 -19.31 9.53 -12.73
C PRO A 294 -19.48 8.37 -11.75
N ASP A 295 -18.52 7.46 -11.67
CA ASP A 295 -18.61 6.28 -10.82
C ASP A 295 -18.54 6.66 -9.34
N THR A 296 -19.28 5.91 -8.53
CA THR A 296 -19.30 6.06 -7.08
C THR A 296 -18.92 4.74 -6.46
N PHE A 297 -17.81 4.72 -5.72
CA PHE A 297 -17.32 3.52 -5.07
C PHE A 297 -18.09 3.20 -3.78
N THR A 298 -17.76 2.12 -3.11
CA THR A 298 -18.46 1.72 -1.88
C THR A 298 -18.16 2.67 -0.72
N LYS A 299 -19.03 2.68 0.30
CA LYS A 299 -18.77 3.43 1.53
C LYS A 299 -17.53 2.90 2.24
N ASP A 300 -17.34 1.58 2.23
CA ASP A 300 -16.22 0.92 2.90
C ASP A 300 -14.88 1.32 2.27
N TYR A 301 -14.79 1.34 0.94
CA TYR A 301 -13.62 1.85 0.21
C TYR A 301 -13.29 3.29 0.62
N ARG A 302 -14.28 4.20 0.55
CA ARG A 302 -14.06 5.61 0.93
C ARG A 302 -13.68 5.78 2.40
N GLY A 303 -14.17 4.89 3.27
CA GLY A 303 -13.85 4.86 4.70
C GLY A 303 -12.39 4.55 5.00
N LEU A 304 -11.64 3.95 4.05
CA LEU A 304 -10.21 3.70 4.21
C LEU A 304 -9.40 4.98 4.42
N ASN A 305 -9.88 6.13 3.92
CA ASN A 305 -9.26 7.42 4.17
C ASN A 305 -9.17 7.73 5.67
N ASP A 306 -10.30 7.64 6.37
CA ASP A 306 -10.35 7.92 7.81
C ASP A 306 -9.53 6.89 8.61
N VAL A 307 -9.56 5.62 8.19
CA VAL A 307 -8.77 4.55 8.83
C VAL A 307 -7.28 4.80 8.68
N LEU A 308 -6.79 5.01 7.46
CA LEU A 308 -5.36 5.17 7.19
C LEU A 308 -4.82 6.49 7.72
N LYS A 309 -5.66 7.53 7.76
CA LYS A 309 -5.36 8.79 8.45
C LYS A 309 -5.25 8.58 9.96
N GLY A 310 -6.18 7.82 10.54
CA GLY A 310 -6.22 7.53 11.98
C GLY A 310 -4.98 6.79 12.49
N ILE A 311 -4.39 5.92 11.67
CA ILE A 311 -3.15 5.21 12.00
C ILE A 311 -1.88 5.93 11.52
N GLY A 312 -2.00 7.07 10.84
CA GLY A 312 -0.89 7.89 10.37
C GLY A 312 -0.19 7.39 9.09
N SER A 313 -0.76 6.43 8.38
CA SER A 313 -0.24 5.94 7.08
C SER A 313 -0.42 6.96 5.96
N ILE A 314 -1.44 7.81 6.05
CA ILE A 314 -1.63 9.01 5.22
C ILE A 314 -1.79 10.24 6.11
N PHE A 315 -1.40 11.40 5.61
CA PHE A 315 -1.38 12.65 6.37
C PHE A 315 -1.58 13.85 5.45
N SER A 316 -1.91 15.00 6.04
CA SER A 316 -2.06 16.23 5.27
C SER A 316 -0.72 16.67 4.70
N THR A 317 -0.71 17.03 3.42
CA THR A 317 0.48 17.43 2.67
C THR A 317 0.80 18.92 2.80
N GLY A 318 -0.09 19.69 3.45
CA GLY A 318 -0.04 21.15 3.48
C GLY A 318 -0.52 21.82 2.20
N CYS A 319 -1.07 21.05 1.25
CA CYS A 319 -1.81 21.55 0.10
C CYS A 319 -3.29 21.80 0.47
N PRO A 320 -4.03 22.58 -0.34
CA PRO A 320 -5.47 22.78 -0.12
C PRO A 320 -6.26 21.46 -0.18
N GLU A 321 -7.01 21.15 0.88
CA GLU A 321 -7.86 19.96 0.99
C GLU A 321 -9.23 20.16 0.31
N VAL A 322 -9.22 20.65 -0.93
CA VAL A 322 -10.42 20.94 -1.72
C VAL A 322 -10.28 20.36 -3.14
N ARG A 323 -11.35 19.73 -3.62
CA ARG A 323 -11.49 19.35 -5.03
C ARG A 323 -12.33 20.42 -5.72
N ILE A 324 -11.73 21.10 -6.70
CA ILE A 324 -12.37 22.15 -7.51
C ILE A 324 -12.98 21.50 -8.75
#